data_AF-A0A6M0ICD2-F1
#
_entry.id   AF-A0A6M0ICD2-F1
#
_cell.length_a   1.000
_cell.length_b   1.000
_cell.length_c   1.000
_cell.angle_alpha   90.00
_cell.angle_beta   90.00
_cell.angle_gamma   90.00
#
_symmetry.space_group_name_H-M   'P 1'
#
loop_
_entity.id
_entity.type
_entity.pdbx_description
1 polymer ?
#
loop_
_entity_poly.entity_id
_entity_poly.type
_entity_poly.pdbx_seq_one_letter_code
_entity_poly.pdbx_strand_id
1 'polypeptide(L)'
;MRFVAIFNQHQVPHALGFTNSVEALDFLFWGYEDQQLLPYGIYDKFTDQVTTYTHAGQLVHTIKEESIRVTVKRHLALTHRPATSEPS
;
A
#
# COMPACT_ATOMS: atom_id res chain seq x y z
N MET A 1 10.53 4.08 7.34
CA MET A 1 9.52 3.56 6.41
C MET A 1 9.13 4.65 5.42
N ARG A 2 9.66 4.58 4.19
CA ARG A 2 9.48 5.58 3.13
C ARG A 2 8.42 5.15 2.11
N PHE A 3 8.44 3.88 1.72
CA PHE A 3 7.54 3.35 0.71
C PHE A 3 6.37 2.63 1.36
N VAL A 4 5.20 2.65 0.74
CA VAL A 4 4.01 1.96 1.19
C VAL A 4 3.46 1.17 0.02
N ALA A 5 3.44 -0.15 0.12
CA ALA A 5 2.74 -1.02 -0.81
C ALA A 5 1.24 -0.99 -0.50
N ILE A 6 0.41 -0.79 -1.52
CA ILE A 6 -1.04 -0.81 -1.42
C ILE A 6 -1.55 -1.98 -2.23
N PHE A 7 -2.43 -2.76 -1.62
CA PHE A 7 -3.01 -3.95 -2.22
C PHE A 7 -4.40 -4.20 -1.64
N ASN A 8 -5.18 -5.03 -2.30
CA ASN A 8 -6.44 -5.53 -1.79
C ASN A 8 -6.34 -7.02 -1.55
N GLN A 9 -6.85 -7.45 -0.40
CA GLN A 9 -6.97 -8.86 -0.05
C GLN A 9 -8.39 -9.09 0.46
N HIS A 10 -9.10 -10.07 -0.10
CA HIS A 10 -10.48 -10.38 0.28
C HIS A 10 -11.41 -9.16 0.31
N GLN A 11 -11.31 -8.28 -0.71
CA GLN A 11 -12.08 -7.05 -0.86
C GLN A 11 -11.75 -5.93 0.15
N VAL A 12 -10.70 -6.10 0.95
CA VAL A 12 -10.25 -5.09 1.92
C VAL A 12 -8.96 -4.44 1.41
N PRO A 13 -8.91 -3.10 1.27
CA PRO A 13 -7.67 -2.39 0.98
C PRO A 13 -6.72 -2.39 2.18
N HIS A 14 -5.48 -2.77 1.93
CA HIS A 14 -4.39 -2.81 2.89
C HIS A 14 -3.25 -1.91 2.45
N ALA A 15 -2.46 -1.47 3.44
CA ALA A 15 -1.22 -0.75 3.23
C ALA A 15 -0.16 -1.36 4.13
N LEU A 16 1.01 -1.64 3.56
CA LEU A 16 2.16 -2.17 4.29
C LEU A 16 3.39 -1.35 3.90
N GLY A 17 4.20 -0.93 4.86
CA GLY A 17 5.30 -0.05 4.55
C GLY A 17 6.68 -0.68 4.64
N PHE A 18 7.58 -0.11 3.83
CA PHE A 18 8.90 -0.59 3.54
C PHE A 18 9.91 0.55 3.60
N THR A 19 11.19 0.20 3.75
CA THR A 19 12.29 1.18 3.71
C THR A 19 12.80 1.34 2.27
N ASN A 20 12.70 0.28 1.46
CA ASN A 20 13.14 0.23 0.07
C ASN A 20 11.94 0.02 -0.88
N SER A 21 11.98 0.64 -2.07
CA SER A 21 10.97 0.47 -3.11
C SER A 21 11.03 -0.91 -3.75
N VAL A 22 12.23 -1.51 -3.84
CA VAL A 22 12.41 -2.85 -4.41
C VAL A 22 11.73 -3.90 -3.53
N GLU A 23 11.91 -3.84 -2.21
CA GLU A 23 11.22 -4.74 -1.27
C GLU A 23 9.69 -4.60 -1.34
N ALA A 24 9.19 -3.37 -1.48
CA ALA A 24 7.77 -3.13 -1.65
C ALA A 24 7.24 -3.72 -2.97
N LEU A 25 8.03 -3.66 -4.05
CA LEU A 25 7.69 -4.27 -5.33
C LEU A 25 7.72 -5.79 -5.26
N ASP A 26 8.76 -6.38 -4.69
CA ASP A 26 8.89 -7.83 -4.50
C ASP A 26 7.73 -8.38 -3.69
N PHE A 27 7.31 -7.67 -2.62
CA PHE A 27 6.14 -8.04 -1.84
C PHE A 27 4.86 -8.04 -2.69
N LEU A 28 4.62 -7.02 -3.52
CA LEU A 28 3.45 -6.96 -4.40
C LEU A 28 3.50 -8.05 -5.47
N PHE A 29 4.68 -8.36 -5.99
CA PHE A 29 4.89 -9.41 -6.98
C PHE A 29 4.55 -10.78 -6.41
N TRP A 30 5.25 -11.23 -5.35
CA TRP A 30 5.00 -12.53 -4.74
C TRP A 30 3.62 -12.63 -4.12
N GLY A 31 3.10 -11.53 -3.58
CA GLY A 31 1.73 -11.48 -3.07
C GLY A 31 0.67 -11.69 -4.15
N TYR A 32 0.90 -11.15 -5.36
CA TYR A 32 0.03 -11.39 -6.52
C TYR A 32 0.12 -12.85 -6.99
N GLU A 33 1.34 -13.39 -7.13
CA GLU A 33 1.57 -14.76 -7.62
C GLU A 33 1.02 -15.83 -6.67
N ASP A 34 1.35 -15.73 -5.37
CA ASP A 34 1.17 -16.85 -4.43
C ASP A 34 0.03 -16.65 -3.44
N GLN A 35 -0.40 -15.41 -3.19
CA GLN A 35 -1.30 -15.06 -2.07
C GLN A 35 -2.61 -14.42 -2.50
N GLN A 36 -2.89 -14.39 -3.82
CA GLN A 36 -4.09 -13.78 -4.40
C GLN A 36 -4.29 -12.31 -3.97
N LEU A 37 -3.19 -11.60 -3.67
CA LEU A 37 -3.26 -10.16 -3.44
C LEU A 37 -3.59 -9.47 -4.76
N LEU A 38 -4.42 -8.43 -4.72
CA LEU A 38 -4.65 -7.53 -5.84
C LEU A 38 -3.82 -6.27 -5.65
N PRO A 39 -2.59 -6.21 -6.21
CA PRO A 39 -1.70 -5.07 -6.03
C PRO A 39 -2.25 -3.82 -6.72
N TYR A 40 -2.20 -2.70 -6.02
CA TYR A 40 -2.60 -1.38 -6.53
C TYR A 40 -1.38 -0.55 -6.93
N GLY A 41 -0.32 -0.60 -6.13
CA GLY A 41 0.90 0.14 -6.40
C GLY A 41 1.71 0.44 -5.15
N ILE A 42 2.71 1.30 -5.32
CA ILE A 42 3.60 1.79 -4.28
C ILE A 42 3.43 3.30 -4.15
N TYR A 43 3.33 3.77 -2.92
CA TYR A 43 3.33 5.19 -2.57
C TYR A 43 4.65 5.56 -1.90
N ASP A 44 5.30 6.62 -2.38
CA ASP A 44 6.49 7.20 -1.74
C ASP A 44 6.06 8.36 -0.83
N LYS A 45 6.23 8.17 0.49
CA LYS A 45 5.81 9.14 1.51
C LYS A 45 6.59 10.46 1.46
N PHE A 46 7.78 10.47 0.85
CA PHE A 46 8.62 11.67 0.84
C PHE A 46 8.35 12.55 -0.39
N THR A 47 7.93 11.95 -1.50
CA THR A 47 7.66 12.66 -2.75
C THR A 47 6.17 12.80 -3.05
N ASP A 48 5.31 12.15 -2.26
CA ASP A 48 3.86 12.06 -2.51
C ASP A 48 3.58 11.50 -3.93
N GLN A 49 4.44 10.60 -4.42
CA GLN A 49 4.28 9.95 -5.71
C GLN A 49 3.62 8.58 -5.55
N VAL A 50 2.80 8.22 -6.54
CA VAL A 50 2.19 6.90 -6.66
C VAL A 50 2.76 6.25 -7.91
N THR A 51 3.26 5.03 -7.78
CA THR A 51 3.61 4.16 -8.90
C THR A 51 2.59 3.03 -8.94
N THR A 52 1.75 3.00 -9.97
CA THR A 52 0.78 1.92 -10.14
C THR A 52 1.50 0.61 -10.43
N TYR A 53 0.97 -0.49 -9.88
CA TYR A 53 1.56 -1.79 -10.13
C TYR A 53 1.19 -2.31 -11.51
N THR A 54 2.18 -2.81 -12.24
CA THR A 54 1.98 -3.55 -13.49
C THR A 54 2.62 -4.91 -13.37
N HIS A 55 1.97 -5.93 -13.92
CA HIS A 55 2.48 -7.29 -14.01
C HIS A 55 2.68 -7.63 -15.49
N ALA A 56 3.90 -8.03 -15.87
CA ALA A 56 4.27 -8.26 -17.27
C ALA A 56 3.90 -7.10 -18.22
N GLY A 57 4.00 -5.85 -17.74
CA GLY A 57 3.65 -4.65 -18.51
C GLY A 57 2.16 -4.34 -18.62
N GLN A 58 1.29 -5.11 -17.96
CA GLN A 58 -0.14 -4.89 -17.93
C GLN A 58 -0.62 -4.44 -16.54
N LEU A 59 -1.59 -3.53 -16.50
CA LEU A 59 -2.24 -3.14 -15.26
C LEU A 59 -3.08 -4.32 -14.75
N VAL A 60 -2.76 -4.79 -13.55
CA VAL A 60 -3.53 -5.85 -12.89
C VAL A 60 -4.87 -5.32 -12.36
N HIS A 61 -4.91 -4.05 -11.97
CA HIS A 61 -6.11 -3.41 -11.47
C HIS A 61 -6.16 -1.93 -11.82
N THR A 62 -7.34 -1.45 -12.22
CA THR A 62 -7.58 -0.04 -12.50
C THR A 62 -7.98 0.67 -11.23
N ILE A 63 -7.05 1.42 -10.64
CA ILE A 63 -7.29 2.28 -9.49
C ILE A 63 -6.78 3.69 -9.78
N LYS A 64 -7.51 4.70 -9.32
CA LYS A 64 -7.07 6.08 -9.41
C LYS A 64 -5.98 6.32 -8.36
N GLU A 65 -4.90 7.01 -8.75
CA GLU A 65 -3.82 7.39 -7.81
C GLU A 65 -4.35 8.13 -6.58
N GLU A 66 -5.38 8.96 -6.74
CA GLU A 66 -6.02 9.65 -5.62
C GLU A 66 -6.62 8.69 -4.60
N SER A 67 -7.22 7.58 -5.04
CA SER A 67 -7.75 6.54 -4.16
C SER A 67 -6.62 5.84 -3.37
N ILE A 68 -5.45 5.67 -4.00
CA ILE A 68 -4.24 5.18 -3.33
C ILE A 68 -3.81 6.17 -2.24
N ARG A 69 -3.71 7.47 -2.56
CA ARG A 69 -3.32 8.51 -1.60
C ARG A 69 -4.26 8.55 -0.40
N VAL A 70 -5.57 8.52 -0.62
CA VAL A 70 -6.58 8.50 0.45
C VAL A 70 -6.42 7.27 1.34
N THR A 71 -6.22 6.09 0.74
CA THR A 71 -6.02 4.83 1.48
C THR A 71 -4.79 4.91 2.38
N VAL A 72 -3.66 5.39 1.84
CA VAL A 72 -2.42 5.52 2.61
C VAL A 72 -2.56 6.53 3.73
N LYS A 73 -3.12 7.72 3.47
CA LYS A 73 -3.33 8.75 4.49
C LYS A 73 -4.22 8.25 5.64
N ARG A 74 -5.30 7.53 5.31
CA ARG A 74 -6.16 6.89 6.31
C ARG A 74 -5.41 5.85 7.13
N HIS A 75 -4.64 4.97 6.47
CA HIS A 75 -3.87 3.95 7.15
C HIS A 75 -2.84 4.56 8.11
N LEU A 76 -2.05 5.52 7.64
CA LEU A 76 -1.05 6.23 8.46
C LEU A 76 -1.70 6.94 9.65
N ALA A 77 -2.86 7.58 9.48
CA ALA A 77 -3.57 8.24 10.58
C ALA A 77 -4.01 7.23 11.67
N LEU A 78 -4.40 6.02 11.27
CA LEU A 78 -4.77 4.95 12.21
C LEU A 78 -3.54 4.35 12.92
N THR A 79 -2.40 4.22 12.23
CA THR A 79 -1.16 3.73 12.84
C THR A 79 -0.54 4.72 13.83
N HIS A 80 -0.82 6.02 13.70
CA HIS A 80 -0.27 7.08 14.55
C HIS A 80 -1.24 7.56 15.64
N ARG A 81 -2.38 6.90 15.85
CA ARG A 81 -3.24 7.24 16.99
C ARG A 81 -2.53 6.77 18.27
N PRO A 82 -2.06 7.67 19.15
CA PRO A 82 -1.56 7.25 20.45
C PRO A 82 -2.69 6.50 21.15
N ALA A 83 -2.36 5.38 21.79
CA ALA A 83 -3.27 4.71 22.70
C ALA A 83 -3.73 5.76 23.72
N THR A 84 -4.97 6.23 23.60
CA THR A 84 -5.61 7.01 24.65
C THR A 84 -5.61 6.12 25.88
N SER A 85 -4.73 6.44 26.82
CA SER A 85 -4.71 5.87 28.16
C SER A 85 -6.13 5.95 28.72
N GLU A 86 -6.71 4.79 29.03
CA GLU A 86 -7.97 4.70 29.76
C GLU A 86 -7.78 5.38 31.12
N PRO A 87 -8.66 6.31 31.53
CA PRO A 87 -8.65 6.82 32.88
C PRO A 87 -9.15 5.71 33.82
N SER A 88 -8.27 5.29 34.74
CA SER A 88 -8.63 4.52 35.94
C SER A 88 -9.40 5.38 36.93
#